data_AF-A0A4R3KL15-F1
#
_entry.id   AF-A0A4R3KL15-F1
#
_cell.length_a   1.000
_cell.length_b   1.000
_cell.length_c   1.000
_cell.angle_alpha   90.00
_cell.angle_beta   90.00
_cell.angle_gamma   90.00
#
_symmetry.space_group_name_H-M   'P 1'
#
loop_
_entity.id
_entity.type
_entity.pdbx_description
1 polymer ?
#
loop_
_entity_poly.entity_id
_entity_poly.type
_entity_poly.pdbx_seq_one_letter_code
_entity_poly.pdbx_strand_id
1 'polypeptide(L)'
;MSKGIIDNKQTGLVGDVLKENISKGSKISVAAAHFTLYAFVELKKELRQIDEFRFIFTEPAFIEGKDLIRDQIKKNEAMLYGADEMAKE
;
A
#
# COMPACT_ATOMS: atom_id res chain seq x y z
N MET A 1 -10.59 -1.45 19.11
CA MET A 1 -10.10 -2.66 18.39
C MET A 1 -11.26 -3.30 17.63
N SER A 2 -11.23 -3.24 16.31
CA SER A 2 -12.10 -4.03 15.45
C SER A 2 -11.74 -5.51 15.61
N LYS A 3 -12.66 -6.32 16.14
CA LYS A 3 -12.52 -7.79 16.11
C LYS A 3 -13.07 -8.28 14.77
N GLY A 4 -12.20 -8.68 13.84
CA GLY A 4 -12.61 -9.24 12.55
C GLY A 4 -11.69 -8.86 11.39
N ILE A 5 -11.98 -9.38 10.20
CA ILE A 5 -11.34 -8.98 8.94
C ILE A 5 -11.85 -7.59 8.56
N ILE A 6 -10.97 -6.72 8.06
CA ILE A 6 -11.31 -5.38 7.56
C ILE A 6 -11.50 -5.43 6.05
N ASP A 7 -12.65 -4.96 5.58
CA ASP A 7 -13.11 -5.10 4.18
C ASP A 7 -13.27 -3.76 3.43
N ASN A 8 -12.92 -2.64 4.05
CA ASN A 8 -13.16 -1.28 3.51
C ASN A 8 -14.64 -1.02 3.17
N LYS A 9 -15.57 -1.72 3.84
CA LYS A 9 -17.01 -1.55 3.68
C LYS A 9 -17.68 -1.51 5.04
N GLN A 10 -18.17 -2.65 5.51
CA GLN A 10 -18.98 -2.74 6.73
C GLN A 10 -18.12 -2.86 7.98
N THR A 11 -16.90 -3.38 7.83
CA THR A 11 -16.02 -3.72 8.97
C THR A 11 -14.94 -2.67 9.25
N GLY A 12 -15.08 -1.48 8.65
CA GLY A 12 -14.18 -0.35 8.81
C GLY A 12 -13.21 -0.18 7.66
N LEU A 13 -12.41 0.88 7.73
CA LEU A 13 -11.40 1.22 6.74
C LEU A 13 -10.02 0.78 7.23
N VAL A 14 -9.28 0.08 6.36
CA VAL A 14 -7.91 -0.35 6.64
C VAL A 14 -7.03 0.84 7.00
N GLY A 15 -7.20 1.98 6.31
CA GLY A 15 -6.45 3.21 6.60
C GLY A 15 -6.65 3.71 8.03
N ASP A 16 -7.89 3.72 8.53
CA ASP A 16 -8.20 4.17 9.90
C ASP A 16 -7.63 3.20 10.94
N VAL A 17 -7.77 1.89 10.70
CA VAL A 17 -7.19 0.86 11.57
C VAL A 17 -5.67 1.00 11.63
N LEU A 18 -4.99 1.26 10.51
CA LEU A 18 -3.57 1.55 10.50
C LEU A 18 -3.25 2.81 11.31
N LYS A 19 -4.00 3.90 11.12
CA LYS A 19 -3.77 5.16 11.85
C LYS A 19 -3.92 4.99 13.37
N GLU A 20 -4.88 4.20 13.81
CA GLU A 20 -5.12 3.92 15.23
C GLU A 20 -4.04 3.05 15.89
N ASN A 21 -3.41 2.15 15.12
CA ASN A 21 -2.51 1.13 15.68
C ASN A 21 -1.02 1.43 15.43
N ILE A 22 -0.70 2.31 14.48
CA ILE A 22 0.68 2.74 14.26
C ILE A 22 1.08 3.75 15.32
N SER A 23 2.09 3.38 16.11
CA SER A 23 2.65 4.20 17.18
C SER A 23 4.15 4.44 17.00
N LYS A 24 4.71 5.37 17.77
CA LYS A 24 6.14 5.68 17.73
C LYS A 24 6.98 4.43 18.06
N GLY A 25 7.98 4.16 17.23
CA GLY A 25 8.85 2.99 17.38
C GLY A 25 8.27 1.69 16.79
N SER A 26 7.13 1.76 16.10
CA SER A 26 6.57 0.58 15.44
C SER A 26 7.53 0.03 14.38
N LYS A 27 7.50 -1.29 14.20
CA LYS A 27 8.15 -1.96 13.06
C LYS A 27 7.07 -2.65 12.25
N ILE A 28 6.84 -2.17 11.03
CA ILE A 28 5.71 -2.59 10.21
C ILE A 28 6.22 -3.47 9.07
N SER A 29 5.58 -4.62 8.88
CA SER A 29 5.79 -5.46 7.70
C SER A 29 4.48 -5.60 6.93
N VAL A 30 4.50 -5.28 5.64
CA VAL A 30 3.34 -5.32 4.75
C VAL A 30 3.65 -6.22 3.56
N ALA A 31 2.72 -7.12 3.26
CA ALA A 31 2.72 -7.88 2.01
C ALA A 31 1.47 -7.49 1.22
N ALA A 32 1.66 -6.87 0.06
CA ALA A 32 0.55 -6.45 -0.80
C ALA A 32 1.00 -6.38 -2.26
N ALA A 33 0.03 -6.46 -3.17
CA ALA A 33 0.32 -6.30 -4.60
C ALA A 33 0.74 -4.87 -4.93
N HIS A 34 0.10 -3.88 -4.29
CA HIS A 34 0.30 -2.46 -4.57
C HIS A 34 0.25 -1.64 -3.28
N PHE A 35 1.02 -0.55 -3.24
CA PHE A 35 0.93 0.48 -2.22
C PHE A 35 1.14 1.84 -2.90
N THR A 36 0.05 2.59 -3.09
CA THR A 36 0.05 3.79 -3.92
C THR A 36 0.72 4.96 -3.21
N LEU A 37 1.22 5.93 -3.99
CA LEU A 37 1.74 7.18 -3.43
C LEU A 37 0.68 7.92 -2.59
N TYR A 38 -0.59 7.89 -3.00
CA TYR A 38 -1.70 8.47 -2.24
C TYR A 38 -1.88 7.82 -0.87
N ALA A 39 -1.87 6.48 -0.81
CA ALA A 39 -1.96 5.77 0.46
C ALA A 39 -0.77 6.12 1.39
N PHE A 40 0.43 6.30 0.83
CA PHE A 40 1.58 6.77 1.59
C PHE A 40 1.38 8.19 2.12
N VAL A 41 0.88 9.13 1.30
CA VAL A 41 0.61 10.51 1.71
C VAL A 41 -0.42 10.56 2.84
N GLU A 42 -1.50 9.79 2.71
CA GLU A 42 -2.57 9.71 3.72
C GLU A 42 -2.12 9.13 5.06
N LEU A 43 -1.11 8.25 5.06
CA LEU A 43 -0.52 7.64 6.25
C LEU A 43 0.81 8.29 6.66
N LYS A 44 1.22 9.37 6.00
CA LYS A 44 2.57 9.95 6.14
C LYS A 44 2.86 10.37 7.58
N LYS A 45 1.87 10.91 8.29
CA LYS A 45 2.05 11.34 9.68
C LYS A 45 2.40 10.15 10.58
N GLU A 46 1.69 9.05 10.40
CA GLU A 46 1.82 7.84 11.20
C GLU A 46 3.04 7.02 10.80
N LEU A 47 3.37 6.96 9.51
CA LEU A 47 4.57 6.27 9.02
C LEU A 47 5.87 7.01 9.38
N ARG A 48 5.85 8.32 9.64
CA ARG A 48 7.06 9.08 10.01
C ARG A 48 7.59 8.80 11.42
N GLN A 49 6.80 8.17 12.28
CA GLN A 49 7.17 7.87 13.66
C GLN A 49 7.61 6.41 13.87
N ILE A 50 7.59 5.59 12.82
CA ILE A 50 7.99 4.17 12.87
C ILE A 50 9.50 4.05 12.72
N ASP A 51 10.07 2.99 13.30
CA ASP A 51 11.50 2.71 13.20
C ASP A 51 11.84 1.95 11.90
N GLU A 52 10.89 1.17 11.40
CA GLU A 52 11.11 0.29 10.25
C GLU A 52 9.82 0.06 9.47
N PHE A 53 9.92 0.15 8.14
CA PHE A 53 8.86 -0.24 7.21
C PHE A 53 9.42 -1.26 6.21
N ARG A 54 8.91 -2.48 6.25
CA ARG A 54 9.28 -3.57 5.36
C ARG A 54 8.10 -3.87 4.45
N PHE A 55 8.32 -3.77 3.15
CA PHE A 55 7.29 -4.06 2.16
C PHE A 55 7.72 -5.23 1.27
N ILE A 56 6.80 -6.17 1.04
CA ILE A 56 6.97 -7.27 0.09
C ILE A 56 5.86 -7.16 -0.95
N PHE A 57 6.25 -6.99 -2.20
CA PHE A 57 5.32 -7.05 -3.32
C PHE A 57 4.88 -8.50 -3.53
N THR A 58 3.56 -8.74 -3.51
CA THR A 58 2.99 -10.07 -3.80
C THR A 58 2.73 -10.29 -5.30
N GLU A 59 2.96 -9.26 -6.11
CA GLU A 59 2.91 -9.32 -7.57
C GLU A 59 4.19 -8.68 -8.16
N PRO A 60 4.62 -9.08 -9.38
CA PRO A 60 5.71 -8.43 -10.09
C PRO A 60 5.49 -6.91 -10.24
N ALA A 61 6.36 -6.10 -9.64
CA ALA A 61 6.28 -4.64 -9.71
C ALA A 61 7.38 -4.00 -10.59
N PHE A 62 8.64 -4.42 -10.45
CA PHE A 62 9.80 -3.75 -11.07
C PHE A 62 10.75 -4.72 -11.80
N ILE A 63 10.23 -5.81 -12.37
CA ILE A 63 11.09 -6.86 -12.95
C ILE A 63 11.49 -6.49 -14.38
N GLU A 64 12.79 -6.48 -14.68
CA GLU A 64 13.31 -6.36 -16.05
C GLU A 64 13.73 -7.73 -16.60
N GLY A 65 13.21 -8.11 -17.78
CA GLY A 65 13.46 -9.43 -18.38
C GLY A 65 12.72 -9.65 -19.71
N LYS A 66 13.26 -10.54 -20.57
CA LYS A 66 12.73 -10.82 -21.92
C LYS A 66 11.41 -11.59 -21.95
N ASP A 67 11.10 -12.36 -20.90
CA ASP A 67 9.93 -13.26 -20.85
C ASP A 67 8.81 -12.77 -19.91
N LEU A 68 8.85 -11.51 -19.50
CA LEU A 68 7.84 -10.94 -18.61
C LEU A 68 6.69 -10.35 -19.42
N ILE A 69 5.48 -10.44 -18.86
CA ILE A 69 4.29 -9.75 -19.36
C ILE A 69 4.51 -8.24 -19.17
N ARG A 70 5.26 -7.61 -20.08
CA ARG A 70 5.67 -6.20 -20.00
C ARG A 70 4.49 -5.26 -19.75
N ASP A 71 3.33 -5.59 -20.31
CA ASP A 71 2.11 -4.81 -20.15
C ASP A 71 1.55 -4.89 -18.72
N GLN A 72 1.65 -6.05 -18.07
CA GLN A 72 1.24 -6.21 -16.67
C GLN A 72 2.17 -5.42 -15.75
N ILE A 73 3.48 -5.43 -16.01
CA ILE A 73 4.45 -4.66 -15.21
C ILE A 73 4.20 -3.16 -15.35
N LYS A 74 4.05 -2.65 -16.58
CA LYS A 74 3.69 -1.24 -16.81
C LYS A 74 2.40 -0.83 -16.10
N LYS A 75 1.40 -1.73 -16.11
CA LYS A 75 0.14 -1.50 -15.41
C LYS A 75 0.34 -1.45 -13.88
N ASN A 76 1.12 -2.36 -13.32
CA ASN A 76 1.42 -2.39 -11.89
C ASN A 76 2.19 -1.13 -11.46
N GLU A 77 3.16 -0.68 -12.26
CA GLU A 77 3.87 0.60 -12.04
C GLU A 77 2.91 1.80 -12.08
N ALA A 78 2.05 1.90 -13.09
CA ALA A 78 1.06 2.97 -13.18
C ALA A 78 0.11 3.00 -11.95
N MET A 79 -0.29 1.83 -11.45
CA MET A 79 -1.09 1.71 -10.23
C MET A 79 -0.32 2.20 -8.99
N LEU A 80 0.98 1.93 -8.87
CA LEU A 80 1.79 2.41 -7.74
C LEU A 80 1.87 3.94 -7.69
N TYR A 81 2.00 4.60 -8.84
CA TYR A 81 2.01 6.05 -8.92
C TYR A 81 0.63 6.69 -8.69
N GLY A 82 -0.44 5.89 -8.67
CA GLY A 82 -1.81 6.39 -8.56
C GLY A 82 -2.25 7.17 -9.80
N ALA A 83 -1.64 6.92 -10.96
CA ALA A 83 -1.95 7.64 -12.20
C ALA A 83 -3.42 7.47 -12.62
N ASP A 84 -4.01 6.29 -12.35
CA ASP A 84 -5.42 6.01 -12.60
C ASP A 84 -6.37 6.66 -11.57
N GLU A 85 -5.87 7.06 -10.40
CA GLU A 85 -6.64 7.78 -9.38
C GLU A 85 -6.75 9.28 -9.72
N MET A 86 -5.70 9.88 -10.31
CA MET A 86 -5.73 11.25 -10.86
C MET A 86 -6.71 11.43 -12.03
N ALA A 87 -6.96 10.38 -12.81
CA ALA A 87 -7.81 10.46 -14.00
C ALA A 87 -9.32 10.42 -13.69
N LYS A 88 -9.71 10.26 -12.42
CA LYS A 88 -11.11 10.15 -11.97
C LYS A 88 -11.64 11.39 -11.25
N GLU A 89 -10.81 12.41 -11.06
CA GLU A 89 -11.19 13.76 -10.64
C GLU A 89 -11.23 14.72 -11.83
#